data_AF-A0A9E6XBF5-F1
#
_entry.id   AF-A0A9E6XBF5-F1
#
_cell.length_a   1.000
_cell.length_b   1.000
_cell.length_c   1.000
_cell.angle_alpha   90.00
_cell.angle_beta   90.00
_cell.angle_gamma   90.00
#
_symmetry.space_group_name_H-M   'P 1'
#
loop_
_entity.id
_entity.type
_entity.pdbx_description
1 polymer ?
#
loop_
_entity_poly.entity_id
_entity_poly.type
_entity_poly.pdbx_seq_one_letter_code
_entity_poly.pdbx_strand_id
1 'polypeptide(L)'
;MSGTVTRSPARATASALADMKSGLSNLQQGICSSIDWTNGLANVIVSGGAISIPMLGAAPPIPQQKCWVGWIGQQALCLGPVPRSMTGKVTTAPASGVLGFTGDDGTVKTIAYDSTITFALNDRIIVDWWSGGFAFAKLSADPITLDPVYIPPPVVSPVAQEKSLTFDPNGSGTWSTTYSKWQDSNVWCSDSTLGAWFYAGIADTIPDTATILEIRVYVDAFYTTGSDPTIGVHSLAGATGAPAVSSAGTVPGGTGWKNLPTALGDLLKTGAALGLGTNHGGYHKWSRAGVNNSGALFIRWRT
;
A
#
# COMPACT_ATOMS: atom_id res chain seq x y z
N MET A 1 -37.67 -28.22 9.53
CA MET A 1 -36.43 -28.32 8.73
C MET A 1 -35.42 -27.35 9.32
N SER A 2 -34.48 -27.85 10.13
CA SER A 2 -33.43 -27.02 10.75
C SER A 2 -32.17 -27.15 9.90
N GLY A 3 -31.75 -26.06 9.27
CA GLY A 3 -30.58 -26.02 8.40
C GLY A 3 -29.33 -25.59 9.17
N THR A 4 -28.39 -26.50 9.35
CA THR A 4 -27.06 -26.22 9.91
C THR A 4 -26.23 -25.45 8.89
N VAL A 5 -25.88 -24.19 9.21
CA VAL A 5 -25.00 -23.36 8.37
C VAL A 5 -23.55 -23.70 8.68
N THR A 6 -22.91 -24.49 7.82
CA THR A 6 -21.47 -24.77 7.87
C THR A 6 -20.72 -23.55 7.33
N ARG A 7 -20.09 -22.75 8.21
CA ARG A 7 -19.22 -21.64 7.80
C ARG A 7 -17.90 -22.19 7.25
N SER A 8 -17.50 -21.71 6.08
CA SER A 8 -16.27 -22.11 5.38
C SER A 8 -15.00 -21.75 6.17
N PRO A 9 -14.00 -22.67 6.27
CA PRO A 9 -12.76 -22.48 7.04
C PRO A 9 -11.84 -21.37 6.50
N ALA A 10 -12.04 -20.91 5.26
CA ALA A 10 -11.21 -19.86 4.64
C ALA A 10 -11.44 -18.45 5.22
N ARG A 11 -12.59 -18.18 5.85
CA ARG A 11 -12.86 -16.89 6.52
C ARG A 11 -12.22 -16.79 7.91
N ALA A 12 -11.97 -17.93 8.56
CA ALA A 12 -11.36 -17.97 9.88
C ALA A 12 -9.86 -17.58 9.84
N THR A 13 -9.16 -17.94 8.77
CA THR A 13 -7.73 -17.66 8.62
C THR A 13 -7.42 -16.19 8.28
N ALA A 14 -8.28 -15.52 7.50
CA ALA A 14 -8.10 -14.10 7.16
C ALA A 14 -8.37 -13.16 8.37
N SER A 15 -9.37 -13.47 9.20
CA SER A 15 -9.63 -12.72 10.44
C SER A 15 -8.49 -12.91 11.44
N ALA A 16 -8.03 -14.16 11.63
CA ALA A 16 -6.89 -14.44 12.50
C ALA A 16 -5.61 -13.72 12.05
N LEU A 17 -5.36 -13.60 10.74
CA LEU A 17 -4.21 -12.87 10.21
C LEU A 17 -4.33 -11.34 10.41
N ALA A 18 -5.54 -10.79 10.33
CA ALA A 18 -5.80 -9.37 10.59
C ALA A 18 -5.71 -9.04 12.09
N ASP A 19 -6.19 -9.93 12.96
CA ASP A 19 -6.10 -9.82 14.43
C ASP A 19 -4.65 -9.98 14.92
N MET A 20 -3.85 -10.85 14.29
CA MET A 20 -2.41 -10.93 14.57
C MET A 20 -1.65 -9.67 14.14
N LYS A 21 -2.05 -9.02 13.04
CA LYS A 21 -1.44 -7.76 12.57
C LYS A 21 -1.84 -6.56 13.44
N SER A 22 -3.03 -6.55 14.04
CA SER A 22 -3.45 -5.48 14.97
C SER A 22 -2.87 -5.65 16.39
N GLY A 23 -2.59 -6.89 16.82
CA GLY A 23 -2.06 -7.21 18.16
C GLY A 23 -0.65 -6.67 18.44
N LEU A 24 0.22 -6.59 17.43
CA LEU A 24 1.60 -6.09 17.59
C LEU A 24 1.70 -4.58 17.90
N SER A 25 0.58 -3.86 18.01
CA SER A 25 0.54 -2.41 18.24
C SER A 25 1.02 -1.97 19.63
N ASN A 26 1.13 -2.87 20.61
CA ASN A 26 1.52 -2.55 21.99
C ASN A 26 2.91 -3.08 22.36
N LEU A 27 3.95 -2.79 21.59
CA LEU A 27 5.31 -3.15 22.00
C LEU A 27 5.74 -2.31 23.23
N GLN A 28 6.10 -2.94 24.35
CA GLN A 28 6.68 -2.25 25.50
C GLN A 28 7.88 -3.00 26.08
N GLN A 29 8.69 -2.30 26.89
CA GLN A 29 9.84 -2.91 27.56
C GLN A 29 9.43 -3.41 28.95
N GLY A 30 9.89 -4.61 29.29
CA GLY A 30 9.83 -5.16 30.64
C GLY A 30 11.23 -5.51 31.16
N ILE A 31 11.33 -5.90 32.44
CA ILE A 31 12.56 -6.41 33.04
C ILE A 31 12.36 -7.89 33.35
N CYS A 32 13.16 -8.77 32.74
CA CYS A 32 13.16 -10.19 33.09
C CYS A 32 13.67 -10.37 34.53
N SER A 33 12.85 -10.91 35.42
CA SER A 33 13.22 -11.21 36.80
C SER A 33 13.78 -12.63 36.95
N SER A 34 13.21 -13.60 36.23
CA SER A 34 13.68 -14.99 36.18
C SER A 34 13.19 -15.71 34.92
N ILE A 35 13.77 -16.87 34.63
CA ILE A 35 13.44 -17.71 33.48
C ILE A 35 13.08 -19.11 33.97
N ASP A 36 11.97 -19.66 33.50
CA ASP A 36 11.63 -21.08 33.60
C ASP A 36 12.00 -21.77 32.28
N TRP A 37 13.19 -22.36 32.28
CA TRP A 37 13.74 -23.08 31.13
C TRP A 37 12.96 -24.34 30.78
N THR A 38 12.33 -24.97 31.78
CA THR A 38 11.57 -26.22 31.59
C THR A 38 10.32 -25.96 30.76
N ASN A 39 9.65 -24.83 31.03
CA ASN A 39 8.39 -24.48 30.38
C ASN A 39 8.54 -23.41 29.28
N GLY A 40 9.75 -22.89 29.05
CA GLY A 40 9.99 -21.84 28.07
C GLY A 40 9.34 -20.50 28.41
N LEU A 41 9.21 -20.19 29.70
CA LEU A 41 8.56 -18.97 30.19
C LEU A 41 9.60 -17.99 30.76
N ALA A 42 9.38 -16.70 30.54
CA ALA A 42 10.08 -15.62 31.22
C ALA A 42 9.14 -14.94 32.22
N ASN A 43 9.60 -14.76 33.45
CA ASN A 43 8.94 -13.88 34.41
C ASN A 43 9.44 -12.46 34.15
N VAL A 44 8.54 -11.57 33.73
CA VAL A 44 8.88 -10.21 33.31
C VAL A 44 8.08 -9.20 34.12
N ILE A 45 8.77 -8.19 34.65
CA ILE A 45 8.16 -7.05 35.32
C ILE A 45 7.80 -6.02 34.25
N VAL A 46 6.50 -5.79 34.08
CA VAL A 46 5.92 -4.82 33.14
C VAL A 46 4.95 -3.93 33.91
N SER A 47 5.09 -2.60 33.77
CA SER A 47 4.21 -1.62 34.45
C SER A 47 4.09 -1.84 35.96
N GLY A 48 5.14 -2.33 36.61
CA GLY A 48 5.20 -2.60 38.05
C GLY A 48 4.65 -3.96 38.50
N GLY A 49 4.09 -4.78 37.60
CA GLY A 49 3.61 -6.13 37.88
C GLY A 49 4.49 -7.20 37.24
N ALA A 50 4.71 -8.32 37.95
CA ALA A 50 5.39 -9.49 37.39
C ALA A 50 4.38 -10.39 36.67
N ILE A 51 4.65 -10.71 35.40
CA ILE A 51 3.85 -11.63 34.58
C ILE A 51 4.74 -12.73 34.03
N SER A 52 4.24 -13.97 34.02
CA SER A 52 4.92 -15.11 33.39
C SER A 52 4.44 -15.23 31.95
N ILE A 53 5.34 -15.11 30.98
CA ILE A 53 5.01 -15.02 29.56
C ILE A 53 5.87 -15.95 28.71
N PRO A 54 5.34 -16.54 27.62
CA PRO A 54 6.13 -17.37 26.71
C PRO A 54 7.27 -16.58 26.06
N MET A 55 8.42 -17.22 25.89
CA MET A 55 9.55 -16.66 25.17
C MET A 55 9.47 -16.97 23.68
N LEU A 56 9.74 -15.96 22.85
CA LEU A 56 9.90 -16.06 21.40
C LEU A 56 11.34 -15.74 21.02
N GLY A 57 11.86 -16.46 20.02
CA GLY A 57 13.22 -16.29 19.51
C GLY A 57 14.26 -17.24 20.13
N ALA A 58 15.45 -17.26 19.53
CA ALA A 58 16.52 -18.19 19.91
C ALA A 58 17.33 -17.74 21.14
N ALA A 59 17.27 -16.46 21.50
CA ALA A 59 18.03 -15.88 22.61
C ALA A 59 17.06 -15.42 23.72
N PRO A 60 16.94 -16.15 24.83
CA PRO A 60 16.12 -15.72 25.96
C PRO A 60 16.80 -14.57 26.72
N PRO A 61 16.04 -13.64 27.34
CA PRO A 61 16.61 -12.59 28.17
C PRO A 61 17.16 -13.18 29.46
N ILE A 62 18.32 -12.72 29.93
CA ILE A 62 18.85 -13.14 31.24
C ILE A 62 18.18 -12.35 32.39
N PRO A 63 18.23 -12.84 33.64
CA PRO A 63 17.73 -12.08 34.79
C PRO A 63 18.30 -10.66 34.86
N GLN A 64 17.47 -9.70 35.25
CA GLN A 64 17.73 -8.26 35.27
C GLN A 64 17.98 -7.63 33.88
N GLN A 65 17.72 -8.35 32.78
CA GLN A 65 17.78 -7.79 31.43
C GLN A 65 16.44 -7.23 31.00
N LYS A 66 16.48 -6.07 30.34
CA LYS A 66 15.30 -5.56 29.65
C LYS A 66 14.94 -6.49 28.50
N CYS A 67 13.67 -6.78 28.32
CA CYS A 67 13.18 -7.53 27.18
C CYS A 67 12.03 -6.78 26.51
N TRP A 68 11.85 -7.05 25.23
CA TRP A 68 10.68 -6.60 24.49
C TRP A 68 9.51 -7.51 24.81
N VAL A 69 8.40 -6.91 25.22
CA VAL A 69 7.13 -7.59 25.42
C VAL A 69 6.18 -7.11 24.33
N GLY A 70 5.60 -8.06 23.60
CA GLY A 70 4.54 -7.82 22.62
C GLY A 70 3.26 -8.52 23.06
N TRP A 71 2.13 -8.09 22.50
CA TRP A 71 0.83 -8.73 22.72
C TRP A 71 0.32 -9.32 21.41
N ILE A 72 -0.32 -10.48 21.50
CA ILE A 72 -1.16 -11.02 20.42
C ILE A 72 -2.54 -11.22 21.04
N GLY A 73 -3.47 -10.33 20.73
CA GLY A 73 -4.73 -10.22 21.47
C GLY A 73 -4.46 -9.89 22.96
N GLN A 74 -4.90 -10.76 23.86
CA GLN A 74 -4.68 -10.62 25.31
C GLN A 74 -3.47 -11.40 25.85
N GLN A 75 -2.75 -12.12 24.99
CA GLN A 75 -1.59 -12.91 25.40
C GLN A 75 -0.30 -12.10 25.23
N ALA A 76 0.41 -11.89 26.34
CA ALA A 76 1.73 -11.26 26.33
C ALA A 76 2.81 -12.29 25.94
N LEU A 77 3.79 -11.86 25.17
CA LEU A 77 4.90 -12.66 24.66
C LEU A 77 6.21 -11.90 24.86
N CYS A 78 7.24 -12.59 25.34
CA CYS A 78 8.59 -12.03 25.40
C CYS A 78 9.26 -12.21 24.04
N LEU A 79 9.44 -11.12 23.29
CA LEU A 79 10.01 -11.14 21.93
C LEU A 79 11.55 -11.25 21.92
N GLY A 80 12.18 -11.20 23.10
CA GLY A 80 13.62 -11.34 23.26
C GLY A 80 14.26 -10.18 24.04
N PRO A 81 15.55 -10.28 24.36
CA PRO A 81 16.27 -9.25 25.08
C PRO A 81 16.40 -7.95 24.29
N VAL A 82 16.35 -6.82 24.99
CA VAL A 82 16.89 -5.56 24.48
C VAL A 82 18.41 -5.69 24.47
N PRO A 83 19.08 -5.49 23.32
CA PRO A 83 20.54 -5.54 23.25
C PRO A 83 21.15 -4.55 24.25
N ARG A 84 22.15 -5.02 25.01
CA ARG A 84 22.98 -4.16 25.86
C ARG A 84 24.23 -3.76 25.10
N SER A 85 24.74 -2.57 25.37
CA SER A 85 26.02 -2.17 24.79
C SER A 85 27.14 -3.13 25.20
N MET A 86 27.80 -3.75 24.22
CA MET A 86 28.96 -4.62 24.45
C MET A 86 30.24 -3.82 24.70
N THR A 87 30.20 -2.51 24.48
CA THR A 87 31.32 -1.58 24.68
C THR A 87 30.92 -0.43 25.59
N GLY A 88 31.93 0.17 26.23
CA GLY A 88 31.75 1.32 27.11
C GLY A 88 33.02 1.65 27.88
N LYS A 89 32.89 2.51 28.89
CA LYS A 89 34.03 3.03 29.67
C LYS A 89 33.98 2.59 31.13
N VAL A 90 35.16 2.37 31.70
CA VAL A 90 35.34 2.16 33.14
C VAL A 90 35.11 3.49 33.87
N THR A 91 34.18 3.51 34.81
CA THR A 91 33.80 4.71 35.59
C THR A 91 34.23 4.67 37.04
N THR A 92 34.63 3.51 37.56
CA THR A 92 35.28 3.41 38.87
C THR A 92 36.51 2.51 38.78
N ALA A 93 37.51 2.79 39.61
CA ALA A 93 38.72 1.97 39.66
C ALA A 93 38.38 0.51 40.03
N PRO A 94 38.98 -0.50 39.37
CA PRO A 94 38.73 -1.90 39.69
C PRO A 94 39.09 -2.21 41.14
N ALA A 95 38.14 -2.81 41.86
CA ALA A 95 38.32 -3.21 43.26
C ALA A 95 37.49 -4.45 43.57
N SER A 96 38.03 -5.37 44.36
CA SER A 96 37.31 -6.57 44.82
C SER A 96 36.66 -7.41 43.69
N GLY A 97 37.32 -7.49 42.53
CA GLY A 97 36.85 -8.29 41.39
C GLY A 97 35.71 -7.67 40.58
N VAL A 98 35.36 -6.40 40.85
CA VAL A 98 34.37 -5.65 40.09
C VAL A 98 34.89 -4.27 39.68
N LEU A 99 34.26 -3.69 38.65
CA LEU A 99 34.48 -2.31 38.24
C LEU A 99 33.16 -1.65 37.85
N GLY A 100 33.12 -0.32 37.92
CA GLY A 100 32.04 0.49 37.39
C GLY A 100 32.19 0.64 35.89
N PHE A 101 31.09 0.45 35.16
CA PHE A 101 31.00 0.49 33.72
C PHE A 101 29.87 1.43 33.30
N THR A 102 30.10 2.22 32.26
CA THR A 102 29.05 2.95 31.53
C THR A 102 29.09 2.53 30.07
N GLY A 103 28.04 1.86 29.63
CA GLY A 103 27.86 1.45 28.23
C GLY A 103 27.67 2.64 27.32
N ASP A 104 27.91 2.46 26.02
CA ASP A 104 27.62 3.49 25.00
C ASP A 104 26.12 3.80 24.87
N ASP A 105 25.28 2.89 25.34
CA ASP A 105 23.85 3.10 25.53
C ASP A 105 23.51 3.97 26.75
N GLY A 106 24.52 4.48 27.46
CA GLY A 106 24.39 5.30 28.66
C GLY A 106 24.07 4.50 29.93
N THR A 107 24.01 3.16 29.86
CA THR A 107 23.67 2.34 31.03
C THR A 107 24.86 2.20 31.98
N VAL A 108 24.63 2.52 33.26
CA VAL A 108 25.63 2.40 34.31
C VAL A 108 25.44 1.09 35.07
N LYS A 109 26.51 0.29 35.20
CA LYS A 109 26.50 -0.97 35.97
C LYS A 109 27.82 -1.22 36.69
N THR A 110 27.75 -2.00 37.75
CA THR A 110 28.92 -2.67 38.33
C THR A 110 29.01 -4.07 37.73
N ILE A 111 30.14 -4.40 37.12
CA ILE A 111 30.35 -5.68 36.43
C ILE A 111 31.62 -6.37 36.95
N ALA A 112 31.66 -7.69 36.82
CA ALA A 112 32.89 -8.45 37.06
C ALA A 112 33.89 -8.19 35.93
N TYR A 113 35.17 -8.45 36.17
CA TYR A 113 36.21 -8.31 35.16
C TYR A 113 37.26 -9.41 35.26
N ASP A 114 37.99 -9.61 34.17
CA ASP A 114 39.13 -10.49 34.12
C ASP A 114 40.31 -9.88 34.90
N SER A 115 40.62 -10.45 36.06
CA SER A 115 41.70 -9.98 36.94
C SER A 115 43.09 -10.10 36.33
N THR A 116 43.26 -10.83 35.22
CA THR A 116 44.52 -10.90 34.47
C THR A 116 44.78 -9.64 33.64
N ILE A 117 43.75 -8.81 33.43
CA ILE A 117 43.83 -7.56 32.68
C ILE A 117 43.82 -6.37 33.64
N THR A 118 44.78 -5.47 33.48
CA THR A 118 44.83 -4.23 34.26
C THR A 118 43.93 -3.18 33.61
N PHE A 119 42.76 -2.95 34.20
CA PHE A 119 41.86 -1.86 33.81
C PHE A 119 42.13 -0.60 34.65
N ALA A 120 41.96 0.56 34.04
CA ALA A 120 42.07 1.87 34.66
C ALA A 120 40.80 2.72 34.41
N LEU A 121 40.64 3.79 35.17
CA LEU A 121 39.55 4.75 34.95
C LEU A 121 39.59 5.29 33.52
N ASN A 122 38.41 5.43 32.89
CA ASN A 122 38.21 5.83 31.49
C ASN A 122 38.72 4.83 30.44
N ASP A 123 39.22 3.66 30.84
CA ASP A 123 39.53 2.63 29.88
C ASP A 123 38.29 2.21 29.11
N ARG A 124 38.46 2.07 27.79
CA ARG A 124 37.48 1.52 26.89
C ARG A 124 37.54 -0.01 26.98
N ILE A 125 36.41 -0.67 27.19
CA ILE A 125 36.38 -2.11 27.44
C ILE A 125 35.30 -2.82 26.61
N ILE A 126 35.48 -4.13 26.41
CA ILE A 126 34.46 -5.04 25.88
C ILE A 126 33.88 -5.85 27.04
N VAL A 127 32.55 -5.96 27.04
CA VAL A 127 31.78 -6.68 28.06
C VAL A 127 31.02 -7.83 27.40
N ASP A 128 31.21 -9.03 27.93
CA ASP A 128 30.33 -10.17 27.67
C ASP A 128 29.15 -10.13 28.65
N TRP A 129 27.93 -10.15 28.11
CA TRP A 129 26.72 -10.12 28.90
C TRP A 129 26.19 -11.51 29.24
N TRP A 130 26.75 -12.59 28.68
CA TRP A 130 26.26 -13.95 28.89
C TRP A 130 26.25 -14.34 30.37
N SER A 131 27.25 -13.90 31.14
CA SER A 131 27.38 -14.16 32.58
C SER A 131 26.91 -12.99 33.47
N GLY A 132 26.00 -12.16 32.99
CA GLY A 132 25.50 -11.00 33.75
C GLY A 132 26.34 -9.73 33.64
N GLY A 133 27.43 -9.77 32.85
CA GLY A 133 28.36 -8.67 32.63
C GLY A 133 29.77 -9.01 33.13
N PHE A 134 30.66 -9.32 32.20
CA PHE A 134 32.05 -9.63 32.45
C PHE A 134 32.96 -8.88 31.47
N ALA A 135 33.82 -8.00 31.98
CA ALA A 135 34.80 -7.28 31.18
C ALA A 135 36.03 -8.14 30.93
N PHE A 136 36.31 -8.48 29.66
CA PHE A 136 37.37 -9.43 29.29
C PHE A 136 38.41 -8.87 28.32
N ALA A 137 38.25 -7.63 27.86
CA ALA A 137 39.22 -7.00 26.97
C ALA A 137 39.19 -5.47 27.09
N LYS A 138 40.36 -4.86 26.86
CA LYS A 138 40.54 -3.41 26.71
C LYS A 138 40.64 -3.06 25.22
N LEU A 139 39.94 -2.01 24.82
CA LEU A 139 40.04 -1.45 23.47
C LEU A 139 41.10 -0.35 23.46
N SER A 140 41.94 -0.34 22.43
CA SER A 140 42.99 0.66 22.24
C SER A 140 42.47 2.01 21.72
N ALA A 141 41.25 2.04 21.20
CA ALA A 141 40.56 3.25 20.73
C ALA A 141 39.04 3.03 20.81
N ASP A 142 38.27 4.12 20.79
CA ASP A 142 36.84 4.03 20.48
C ASP A 142 36.70 3.42 19.07
N PRO A 143 35.75 2.48 18.83
CA PRO A 143 35.50 2.00 17.49
C PRO A 143 35.17 3.21 16.60
N ILE A 144 35.81 3.28 15.43
CA ILE A 144 35.49 4.32 14.46
C ILE A 144 34.01 4.16 14.17
N THR A 145 33.20 5.14 14.57
CA THR A 145 31.87 5.30 14.01
C THR A 145 32.12 5.63 12.55
N LEU A 146 32.13 4.62 11.69
CA LEU A 146 31.69 4.84 10.33
C LEU A 146 30.26 5.31 10.50
N ASP A 147 30.06 6.63 10.46
CA ASP A 147 28.73 7.14 10.15
C ASP A 147 28.27 6.30 8.97
N PRO A 148 27.11 5.62 9.05
CA PRO A 148 26.59 4.96 7.88
C PRO A 148 26.58 6.05 6.82
N VAL A 149 27.40 5.89 5.79
CA VAL A 149 27.33 6.77 4.64
C VAL A 149 25.90 6.61 4.20
N TYR A 150 25.10 7.63 4.46
CA TYR A 150 23.79 7.74 3.88
C TYR A 150 24.08 7.91 2.40
N ILE A 151 24.14 6.78 1.70
CA ILE A 151 23.92 6.76 0.28
C ILE A 151 22.42 7.06 0.22
N PRO A 152 21.97 8.28 -0.13
CA PRO A 152 20.58 8.45 -0.47
C PRO A 152 20.24 7.33 -1.44
N PRO A 153 19.11 6.62 -1.27
CA PRO A 153 18.65 5.74 -2.32
C PRO A 153 18.75 6.54 -3.62
N PRO A 154 19.24 5.94 -4.73
CA PRO A 154 19.30 6.65 -5.99
C PRO A 154 17.95 7.34 -6.14
N VAL A 155 17.96 8.65 -6.38
CA VAL A 155 16.74 9.38 -6.71
C VAL A 155 16.29 8.77 -8.03
N VAL A 156 15.56 7.66 -7.96
CA VAL A 156 14.75 7.17 -9.04
C VAL A 156 13.75 8.27 -9.21
N SER A 157 14.01 9.13 -10.19
CA SER A 157 12.94 9.90 -10.80
C SER A 157 11.78 8.92 -10.97
N PRO A 158 10.57 9.24 -10.49
CA PRO A 158 9.46 8.30 -10.53
C PRO A 158 9.40 7.75 -11.94
N VAL A 159 9.70 6.45 -12.09
CA VAL A 159 9.68 5.81 -13.40
C VAL A 159 8.25 5.97 -13.86
N ALA A 160 8.08 6.68 -14.97
CA ALA A 160 6.77 7.06 -15.44
C ALA A 160 5.90 5.80 -15.52
N GLN A 161 4.87 5.73 -14.67
CA GLN A 161 4.13 4.49 -14.48
C GLN A 161 3.01 4.44 -15.51
N GLU A 162 3.04 3.41 -16.36
CA GLU A 162 1.89 3.12 -17.21
C GLU A 162 0.77 2.48 -16.39
N LYS A 163 -0.44 3.01 -16.54
CA LYS A 163 -1.66 2.53 -15.92
C LYS A 163 -2.73 2.39 -17.00
N SER A 164 -3.66 1.47 -16.80
CA SER A 164 -4.80 1.30 -17.69
C SER A 164 -6.05 0.97 -16.90
N LEU A 165 -7.19 1.50 -17.33
CA LEU A 165 -8.49 1.21 -16.75
C LEU A 165 -9.58 1.24 -17.81
N THR A 166 -10.62 0.44 -17.59
CA THR A 166 -11.86 0.52 -18.37
C THR A 166 -12.93 1.20 -17.53
N PHE A 167 -13.55 2.23 -18.10
CA PHE A 167 -14.66 2.95 -17.51
C PHE A 167 -15.96 2.49 -18.15
N ASP A 168 -16.90 2.03 -17.34
CA ASP A 168 -18.23 1.69 -17.81
C ASP A 168 -19.10 2.94 -17.85
N PRO A 169 -19.91 3.12 -18.92
CA PRO A 169 -20.81 4.25 -19.02
C PRO A 169 -21.94 4.12 -17.99
N ASN A 170 -22.27 5.21 -17.30
CA ASN A 170 -23.38 5.25 -16.35
C ASN A 170 -24.75 5.49 -17.03
N GLY A 171 -24.75 5.77 -18.33
CA GLY A 171 -25.94 5.87 -19.15
C GLY A 171 -25.62 6.02 -20.63
N SER A 172 -26.66 5.93 -21.47
CA SER A 172 -26.57 6.22 -22.89
C SER A 172 -27.91 6.65 -23.46
N GLY A 173 -27.90 7.19 -24.66
CA GLY A 173 -29.13 7.42 -25.41
C GLY A 173 -28.93 7.95 -26.82
N THR A 174 -30.05 8.21 -27.47
CA THR A 174 -30.13 8.83 -28.79
C THR A 174 -30.96 10.10 -28.76
N TRP A 175 -30.35 11.21 -29.16
CA TRP A 175 -31.01 12.48 -29.45
C TRP A 175 -31.47 12.52 -30.90
N SER A 176 -32.76 12.75 -31.14
CA SER A 176 -33.26 13.06 -32.48
C SER A 176 -33.09 14.54 -32.77
N THR A 177 -32.39 14.86 -33.86
CA THR A 177 -32.29 16.26 -34.33
C THR A 177 -33.61 16.73 -34.95
N THR A 178 -34.39 15.83 -35.56
CA THR A 178 -35.72 16.12 -36.11
C THR A 178 -36.73 16.50 -35.02
N TYR A 179 -36.79 15.74 -33.93
CA TYR A 179 -37.77 15.95 -32.87
C TYR A 179 -37.24 16.76 -31.69
N SER A 180 -35.94 17.10 -31.68
CA SER A 180 -35.25 17.81 -30.61
C SER A 180 -35.52 17.20 -29.23
N LYS A 181 -35.40 15.86 -29.12
CA LYS A 181 -35.60 15.11 -27.87
C LYS A 181 -34.80 13.82 -27.83
N TRP A 182 -34.54 13.32 -26.62
CA TRP A 182 -34.06 11.96 -26.38
C TRP A 182 -35.19 10.96 -26.64
N GLN A 183 -34.92 9.87 -27.36
CA GLN A 183 -35.97 8.95 -27.82
C GLN A 183 -35.67 7.46 -27.62
N ASP A 184 -34.41 7.07 -27.44
CA ASP A 184 -34.01 5.67 -27.25
C ASP A 184 -32.80 5.63 -26.30
N SER A 185 -32.68 4.54 -25.53
CA SER A 185 -31.51 4.26 -24.68
C SER A 185 -30.34 3.67 -25.47
N ASN A 186 -30.60 3.06 -26.62
CA ASN A 186 -29.58 2.65 -27.58
C ASN A 186 -28.86 3.87 -28.16
N VAL A 187 -27.66 3.66 -28.71
CA VAL A 187 -26.83 4.73 -29.29
C VAL A 187 -26.90 4.64 -30.80
N TRP A 188 -27.51 5.63 -31.43
CA TRP A 188 -27.66 5.70 -32.88
C TRP A 188 -26.70 6.73 -33.46
N CYS A 189 -26.27 6.51 -34.69
CA CYS A 189 -25.51 7.48 -35.46
C CYS A 189 -26.12 7.56 -36.85
N SER A 190 -26.74 8.70 -37.18
CA SER A 190 -27.27 8.97 -38.51
C SER A 190 -27.35 10.47 -38.79
N ASP A 191 -27.77 10.86 -39.99
CA ASP A 191 -27.99 12.26 -40.34
C ASP A 191 -29.05 12.96 -39.46
N SER A 192 -29.97 12.19 -38.87
CA SER A 192 -31.07 12.69 -38.02
C SER A 192 -30.96 12.29 -36.55
N THR A 193 -29.88 11.61 -36.15
CA THR A 193 -29.69 11.13 -34.77
C THR A 193 -28.26 11.26 -34.29
N LEU A 194 -28.11 11.70 -33.03
CA LEU A 194 -26.85 11.77 -32.31
C LEU A 194 -26.92 10.85 -31.10
N GLY A 195 -25.98 9.95 -31.00
CA GLY A 195 -25.85 8.98 -29.91
C GLY A 195 -24.90 9.49 -28.85
N ALA A 196 -25.11 9.10 -27.60
CA ALA A 196 -24.25 9.50 -26.48
C ALA A 196 -24.07 8.37 -25.47
N TRP A 197 -22.88 8.30 -24.89
CA TRP A 197 -22.56 7.57 -23.67
C TRP A 197 -22.04 8.56 -22.62
N PHE A 198 -22.55 8.42 -21.40
CA PHE A 198 -22.20 9.26 -20.26
C PHE A 198 -21.26 8.49 -19.33
N TYR A 199 -20.27 9.18 -18.75
CA TYR A 199 -19.31 8.58 -17.82
C TYR A 199 -19.17 9.44 -16.57
N ALA A 200 -18.68 8.83 -15.50
CA ALA A 200 -18.33 9.51 -14.26
C ALA A 200 -16.97 9.04 -13.76
N GLY A 201 -16.29 9.87 -12.97
CA GLY A 201 -15.07 9.50 -12.25
C GLY A 201 -13.80 9.38 -13.11
N ILE A 202 -13.84 9.62 -14.42
CA ILE A 202 -12.63 9.60 -15.27
C ILE A 202 -11.64 10.68 -14.80
N ALA A 203 -12.13 11.91 -14.59
CA ALA A 203 -11.31 13.02 -14.14
C ALA A 203 -10.75 12.84 -12.72
N ASP A 204 -11.53 12.19 -11.84
CA ASP A 204 -11.06 11.87 -10.48
C ASP A 204 -10.03 10.72 -10.46
N THR A 205 -9.92 9.95 -11.54
CA THR A 205 -9.07 8.75 -11.62
C THR A 205 -7.75 9.00 -12.34
N ILE A 206 -7.77 9.79 -13.41
CA ILE A 206 -6.60 10.04 -14.25
C ILE A 206 -6.09 11.46 -13.96
N PRO A 207 -4.86 11.62 -13.42
CA PRO A 207 -4.33 12.95 -13.15
C PRO A 207 -4.25 13.81 -14.42
N ASP A 208 -4.49 15.12 -14.28
CA ASP A 208 -4.38 16.09 -15.39
C ASP A 208 -3.00 16.06 -16.07
N THR A 209 -1.95 15.77 -15.31
CA THR A 209 -0.56 15.68 -15.79
C THR A 209 -0.26 14.38 -16.54
N ALA A 210 -1.15 13.38 -16.52
CA ALA A 210 -0.92 12.11 -17.16
C ALA A 210 -0.91 12.26 -18.70
N THR A 211 -0.01 11.57 -19.39
CA THR A 211 -0.05 11.50 -20.86
C THR A 211 -0.94 10.34 -21.29
N ILE A 212 -1.99 10.61 -22.08
CA ILE A 212 -2.85 9.56 -22.64
C ILE A 212 -2.10 8.85 -23.76
N LEU A 213 -1.94 7.53 -23.63
CA LEU A 213 -1.25 6.67 -24.59
C LEU A 213 -2.23 5.99 -25.55
N GLU A 214 -3.43 5.66 -25.05
CA GLU A 214 -4.43 4.91 -25.81
C GLU A 214 -5.82 5.18 -25.25
N ILE A 215 -6.80 5.29 -26.14
CA ILE A 215 -8.21 5.37 -25.80
C ILE A 215 -9.01 4.54 -26.81
N ARG A 216 -9.88 3.66 -26.31
CA ARG A 216 -10.75 2.81 -27.14
C ARG A 216 -12.13 2.71 -26.53
N VAL A 217 -13.16 2.73 -27.37
CA VAL A 217 -14.53 2.45 -26.96
C VAL A 217 -14.98 1.11 -27.53
N TYR A 218 -15.58 0.25 -26.71
CA TYR A 218 -16.23 -0.96 -27.21
C TYR A 218 -17.64 -0.62 -27.67
N VAL A 219 -18.02 -1.03 -28.87
CA VAL A 219 -19.40 -0.89 -29.36
C VAL A 219 -19.96 -2.27 -29.70
N ASP A 220 -21.20 -2.51 -29.33
CA ASP A 220 -21.95 -3.72 -29.71
C ASP A 220 -23.02 -3.33 -30.73
N ALA A 221 -22.78 -3.66 -32.00
CA ALA A 221 -23.60 -3.22 -33.11
C ALA A 221 -24.72 -4.19 -33.46
N PHE A 222 -25.94 -3.66 -33.54
CA PHE A 222 -27.09 -4.33 -34.13
C PHE A 222 -27.15 -4.13 -35.63
N TYR A 223 -26.75 -2.94 -36.06
CA TYR A 223 -26.91 -2.50 -37.44
C TYR A 223 -25.81 -1.51 -37.81
N THR A 224 -25.28 -1.66 -39.02
CA THR A 224 -24.18 -0.88 -39.57
C THR A 224 -24.37 -0.83 -41.08
N THR A 225 -24.56 0.36 -41.64
CA THR A 225 -24.61 0.57 -43.10
C THR A 225 -24.14 1.98 -43.47
N GLY A 226 -23.75 2.16 -44.73
CA GLY A 226 -23.27 3.43 -45.26
C GLY A 226 -21.87 3.78 -44.79
N SER A 227 -21.58 5.08 -44.72
CA SER A 227 -20.28 5.60 -44.30
C SER A 227 -19.95 5.25 -42.86
N ASP A 228 -18.66 5.21 -42.54
CA ASP A 228 -18.19 5.01 -41.17
C ASP A 228 -18.67 6.15 -40.24
N PRO A 229 -19.06 5.84 -39.00
CA PRO A 229 -19.51 6.82 -38.03
C PRO A 229 -18.35 7.64 -37.49
N THR A 230 -18.65 8.85 -37.00
CA THR A 230 -17.68 9.63 -36.23
C THR A 230 -18.04 9.64 -34.75
N ILE A 231 -17.02 9.53 -33.89
CA ILE A 231 -17.14 9.57 -32.43
C ILE A 231 -16.25 10.68 -31.90
N GLY A 232 -16.82 11.57 -31.09
CA GLY A 232 -16.13 12.64 -30.37
C GLY A 232 -16.56 12.69 -28.91
N VAL A 233 -16.38 13.84 -28.27
CA VAL A 233 -16.74 14.05 -26.87
C VAL A 233 -17.82 15.12 -26.69
N HIS A 234 -18.56 15.05 -25.59
CA HIS A 234 -19.53 16.05 -25.15
C HIS A 234 -19.43 16.35 -23.65
N SER A 235 -20.03 17.45 -23.18
CA SER A 235 -19.98 17.90 -21.78
C SER A 235 -21.22 17.55 -20.94
N LEU A 236 -22.22 16.89 -21.52
CA LEU A 236 -23.42 16.49 -20.77
C LEU A 236 -23.12 15.35 -19.79
N ALA A 237 -23.60 15.47 -18.54
CA ALA A 237 -23.53 14.41 -17.53
C ALA A 237 -24.67 13.36 -17.67
N GLY A 238 -25.65 13.62 -18.53
CA GLY A 238 -26.82 12.78 -18.76
C GLY A 238 -27.69 13.30 -19.90
N ALA A 239 -28.81 12.63 -20.15
CA ALA A 239 -29.72 12.90 -21.27
C ALA A 239 -30.62 14.14 -21.03
N THR A 240 -30.04 15.33 -20.86
CA THR A 240 -30.77 16.57 -20.51
C THR A 240 -30.84 17.62 -21.62
N GLY A 241 -30.11 17.46 -22.73
CA GLY A 241 -30.14 18.35 -23.88
C GLY A 241 -29.49 17.73 -25.11
N ALA A 242 -29.38 18.47 -26.22
CA ALA A 242 -28.68 17.99 -27.41
C ALA A 242 -27.18 17.83 -27.11
N PRO A 243 -26.55 16.68 -27.41
CA PRO A 243 -25.12 16.51 -27.25
C PRO A 243 -24.38 17.35 -28.29
N ALA A 244 -23.63 18.36 -27.84
CA ALA A 244 -22.70 19.10 -28.68
C ALA A 244 -21.39 18.31 -28.80
N VAL A 245 -21.25 17.52 -29.87
CA VAL A 245 -20.08 16.66 -30.06
C VAL A 245 -18.94 17.43 -30.70
N SER A 246 -17.76 17.33 -30.09
CA SER A 246 -16.53 17.99 -30.55
C SER A 246 -15.39 16.99 -30.73
N SER A 247 -14.34 17.39 -31.45
CA SER A 247 -13.12 16.60 -31.69
C SER A 247 -13.39 15.20 -32.28
N ALA A 248 -14.45 15.07 -33.07
CA ALA A 248 -14.89 13.78 -33.59
C ALA A 248 -13.89 13.20 -34.60
N GLY A 249 -13.59 11.90 -34.46
CA GLY A 249 -12.82 11.12 -35.42
C GLY A 249 -13.66 10.00 -36.02
N THR A 250 -13.43 9.67 -37.29
CA THR A 250 -14.07 8.53 -37.95
C THR A 250 -13.56 7.21 -37.36
N VAL A 251 -14.47 6.27 -37.10
CA VAL A 251 -14.15 4.92 -36.64
C VAL A 251 -14.81 3.89 -37.55
N PRO A 252 -14.21 2.70 -37.76
CA PRO A 252 -14.86 1.66 -38.56
C PRO A 252 -16.21 1.22 -37.97
N GLY A 253 -17.21 0.97 -38.81
CA GLY A 253 -18.50 0.39 -38.40
C GLY A 253 -18.42 -1.00 -37.74
N GLY A 254 -19.56 -1.55 -37.29
CA GLY A 254 -19.67 -2.89 -36.70
C GLY A 254 -19.23 -3.02 -35.23
N THR A 255 -19.34 -4.22 -34.66
CA THR A 255 -19.02 -4.55 -33.26
C THR A 255 -17.51 -4.57 -32.98
N GLY A 256 -17.10 -4.18 -31.77
CA GLY A 256 -15.74 -4.34 -31.26
C GLY A 256 -15.13 -3.07 -30.69
N TRP A 257 -13.86 -3.15 -30.31
CA TRP A 257 -13.09 -2.00 -29.85
C TRP A 257 -12.77 -1.05 -31.01
N LYS A 258 -13.09 0.24 -30.84
CA LYS A 258 -12.79 1.32 -31.77
C LYS A 258 -11.71 2.20 -31.16
N ASN A 259 -10.60 2.38 -31.87
CA ASN A 259 -9.55 3.30 -31.47
C ASN A 259 -10.06 4.73 -31.63
N LEU A 260 -9.84 5.56 -30.62
CA LEU A 260 -10.19 6.97 -30.64
C LEU A 260 -8.91 7.83 -30.58
N PRO A 261 -8.95 9.08 -31.05
CA PRO A 261 -7.84 10.01 -30.88
C PRO A 261 -7.53 10.24 -29.39
N THR A 262 -6.24 10.18 -29.00
CA THR A 262 -5.82 10.37 -27.60
C THR A 262 -6.20 11.72 -27.02
N ALA A 263 -6.33 12.76 -27.86
CA ALA A 263 -6.82 14.08 -27.48
C ALA A 263 -8.22 14.06 -26.83
N LEU A 264 -9.06 13.05 -27.13
CA LEU A 264 -10.34 12.86 -26.44
C LEU A 264 -10.14 12.46 -24.97
N GLY A 265 -9.14 11.62 -24.69
CA GLY A 265 -8.77 11.25 -23.33
C GLY A 265 -8.26 12.44 -22.51
N ASP A 266 -7.57 13.39 -23.15
CA ASP A 266 -7.12 14.63 -22.49
C ASP A 266 -8.30 15.52 -22.06
N LEU A 267 -9.38 15.57 -22.86
CA LEU A 267 -10.60 16.29 -22.51
C LEU A 267 -11.40 15.58 -21.40
N LEU A 268 -11.41 14.24 -21.40
CA LEU A 268 -12.11 13.45 -20.39
C LEU A 268 -11.41 13.45 -19.03
N LYS A 269 -10.08 13.36 -18.99
CA LYS A 269 -9.31 13.37 -17.72
C LYS A 269 -9.36 14.72 -17.00
N THR A 270 -9.55 15.82 -17.74
CA THR A 270 -9.66 17.17 -17.15
C THR A 270 -11.10 17.53 -16.75
N GLY A 271 -12.07 16.66 -17.06
CA GLY A 271 -13.49 16.95 -16.86
C GLY A 271 -14.09 17.96 -17.84
N ALA A 272 -13.32 18.44 -18.84
CA ALA A 272 -13.83 19.29 -19.91
C ALA A 272 -14.88 18.57 -20.78
N ALA A 273 -14.78 17.24 -20.85
CA ALA A 273 -15.79 16.36 -21.39
C ALA A 273 -16.27 15.37 -20.32
N LEU A 274 -17.54 15.00 -20.40
CA LEU A 274 -18.20 14.04 -19.49
C LEU A 274 -18.71 12.79 -20.24
N GLY A 275 -18.53 12.73 -21.55
CA GLY A 275 -18.74 11.50 -22.28
C GLY A 275 -18.46 11.54 -23.76
N LEU A 276 -18.86 10.47 -24.43
CA LEU A 276 -18.63 10.23 -25.85
C LEU A 276 -19.93 10.41 -26.62
N GLY A 277 -19.87 11.08 -27.76
CA GLY A 277 -21.02 11.26 -28.64
C GLY A 277 -20.71 10.94 -30.09
N THR A 278 -21.74 10.59 -30.85
CA THR A 278 -21.64 10.42 -32.30
C THR A 278 -21.97 11.72 -33.02
N ASN A 279 -21.30 11.97 -34.14
CA ASN A 279 -21.52 13.18 -34.94
C ASN A 279 -21.73 12.84 -36.42
N HIS A 280 -22.82 12.12 -36.70
CA HIS A 280 -23.17 11.64 -38.03
C HIS A 280 -22.16 10.65 -38.64
N GLY A 281 -22.54 10.11 -39.81
CA GLY A 281 -21.79 9.09 -40.55
C GLY A 281 -22.57 7.80 -40.64
N GLY A 282 -23.05 7.46 -41.84
CA GLY A 282 -23.84 6.27 -42.13
C GLY A 282 -25.12 6.15 -41.31
N TYR A 283 -25.60 4.92 -41.14
CA TYR A 283 -26.68 4.60 -40.22
C TYR A 283 -26.27 3.41 -39.35
N HIS A 284 -25.93 3.71 -38.10
CA HIS A 284 -25.42 2.74 -37.13
C HIS A 284 -26.28 2.75 -35.88
N LYS A 285 -26.46 1.56 -35.31
CA LYS A 285 -27.17 1.38 -34.04
C LYS A 285 -26.40 0.43 -33.15
N TRP A 286 -26.09 0.90 -31.96
CA TRP A 286 -25.37 0.15 -30.94
C TRP A 286 -26.21 -0.04 -29.68
N SER A 287 -25.93 -1.13 -28.97
CA SER A 287 -26.52 -1.44 -27.66
C SER A 287 -26.36 -0.29 -26.69
N ARG A 288 -27.37 -0.11 -25.84
CA ARG A 288 -27.33 0.81 -24.70
C ARG A 288 -26.20 0.44 -23.71
N ALA A 289 -25.81 1.41 -22.90
CA ALA A 289 -24.89 1.24 -21.77
C ALA A 289 -25.24 0.03 -20.91
N GLY A 290 -24.22 -0.74 -20.51
CA GLY A 290 -24.36 -1.93 -19.66
C GLY A 290 -24.82 -3.19 -20.39
N VAL A 291 -25.14 -3.14 -21.69
CA VAL A 291 -25.45 -4.33 -22.49
C VAL A 291 -24.22 -4.70 -23.32
N ASN A 292 -23.71 -5.92 -23.15
CA ASN A 292 -22.55 -6.45 -23.88
C ASN A 292 -21.32 -5.53 -23.86
N ASN A 293 -21.12 -4.78 -22.77
CA ASN A 293 -20.06 -3.77 -22.63
C ASN A 293 -20.10 -2.62 -23.66
N SER A 294 -21.24 -2.39 -24.32
CA SER A 294 -21.38 -1.27 -25.24
C SER A 294 -21.17 0.06 -24.51
N GLY A 295 -20.25 0.85 -25.05
CA GLY A 295 -19.76 2.08 -24.45
C GLY A 295 -18.66 1.90 -23.41
N ALA A 296 -18.18 0.69 -23.10
CA ALA A 296 -17.03 0.54 -22.21
C ALA A 296 -15.81 1.28 -22.80
N LEU A 297 -15.18 2.14 -22.01
CA LEU A 297 -14.10 3.03 -22.44
C LEU A 297 -12.78 2.62 -21.80
N PHE A 298 -11.89 2.03 -22.59
CA PHE A 298 -10.54 1.70 -22.16
C PHE A 298 -9.63 2.90 -22.34
N ILE A 299 -8.90 3.29 -21.30
CA ILE A 299 -7.87 4.33 -21.36
C ILE A 299 -6.57 3.78 -20.77
N ARG A 300 -5.47 3.97 -21.48
CA ARG A 300 -4.10 3.73 -20.98
C ARG A 300 -3.34 5.03 -20.94
N TRP A 301 -2.66 5.31 -19.83
CA TRP A 301 -1.95 6.56 -19.59
C TRP A 301 -0.65 6.33 -18.84
N ARG A 302 0.20 7.35 -18.84
CA ARG A 302 1.47 7.39 -18.13
C ARG A 302 1.50 8.59 -17.19
N THR A 303 1.79 8.37 -15.92
CA THR A 303 2.00 9.42 -14.90
C THR A 303 3.47 9.65 -14.64
#